data_AF-A0A6M3ZYQ3-F1
#
_entry.id   AF-A0A6M3ZYQ3-F1
#
_cell.length_a   1.000
_cell.length_b   1.000
_cell.length_c   1.000
_cell.angle_alpha   90.00
_cell.angle_beta   90.00
_cell.angle_gamma   90.00
#
_symmetry.space_group_name_H-M   'P 1'
#
loop_
_entity.id
_entity.type
_entity.pdbx_description
1 polymer ?
#
loop_
_entity_poly.entity_id
_entity_poly.type
_entity_poly.pdbx_seq_one_letter_code
_entity_poly.pdbx_strand_id
1 'polypeptide(L)'
;MQTLETVRQKVSHLLQSVEDVDQTVVRGERVHDGKCFAIAYVDLADDVVGRANGLREFQERILGGDYFDSPGDLRWNKYIYIVAGPKSVERPEFQSAKAFIEADEDFARKRVISEDELASVLGAATYFTPSTNSQGVDIVEEWSQLLTNASIDGILERPARTSMLERIGTGKARRAAPPRKALTLHSLDKHLHESWLSGLRVENFRQVHDGKDGFNFGQVTLITGPNGTGKTSLLEAIEFFYCGQNRRVANKSAKVYGTLWGSDKEYLAPADDSSRLRARCLNWYNRDERTSAGLVNGFGRYNFLDTDAAFRIASDLSPEDLPGDLSRLIVGPDASLIWSYVEKLAPEVQTETERAFLHLQNAQKDFEISHAKLRELQERPSNAKALSEAFRANLGLIGYRGILPSTPFASANEGKPVQDAYSAVQVLLSSGPALTTLSDVEERRRSIDKAHAAVELLEAEAKSLGTKISALEDEATNLDLWTKLLKRWAEYVRARYPMSKLY
;
A
#
# COMPACT_ATOMS: atom_id res chain seq x y z
N MET A 1 7.79 25.27 -42.52
CA MET A 1 8.13 26.68 -42.78
C MET A 1 7.06 27.62 -42.21
N GLN A 2 5.76 27.45 -42.50
CA GLN A 2 4.68 28.29 -41.92
C GLN A 2 4.60 28.28 -40.38
N THR A 3 4.95 27.17 -39.72
CA THR A 3 4.95 27.06 -38.24
C THR A 3 6.06 27.88 -37.58
N LEU A 4 7.26 27.93 -38.19
CA LEU A 4 8.43 28.63 -37.62
C LEU A 4 8.27 30.15 -37.64
N GLU A 5 7.67 30.71 -38.71
CA GLU A 5 7.37 32.14 -38.80
C GLU A 5 6.31 32.58 -37.77
N THR A 6 5.32 31.73 -37.52
CA THR A 6 4.27 31.99 -36.53
C THR A 6 4.83 32.03 -35.11
N VAL A 7 5.75 31.11 -34.78
CA VAL A 7 6.43 31.09 -33.47
C VAL A 7 7.39 32.28 -33.32
N ARG A 8 8.12 32.64 -34.37
CA ARG A 8 9.00 33.81 -34.37
C ARG A 8 8.22 35.10 -34.09
N GLN A 9 7.04 35.27 -34.69
CA GLN A 9 6.14 36.41 -34.41
C GLN A 9 5.64 36.41 -32.95
N LYS A 10 5.30 35.23 -32.38
CA LYS A 10 4.93 35.12 -30.96
C LYS A 10 6.06 35.59 -30.04
N VAL A 11 7.32 35.20 -30.32
CA VAL A 11 8.50 35.62 -29.54
C VAL A 11 8.71 37.13 -29.64
N SER A 12 8.58 37.73 -30.83
CA SER A 12 8.69 39.17 -31.03
C SER A 12 7.60 39.99 -30.32
N HIS A 13 6.45 39.40 -30.01
CA HIS A 13 5.41 40.05 -29.21
C HIS A 13 5.65 39.94 -27.69
N LEU A 14 6.44 38.96 -27.23
CA LEU A 14 6.67 38.67 -25.81
C LEU A 14 7.98 39.25 -25.27
N LEU A 15 8.97 39.48 -26.13
CA LEU A 15 10.29 39.99 -25.77
C LEU A 15 10.53 41.36 -26.41
N GLN A 16 11.35 42.18 -25.75
CA GLN A 16 11.82 43.45 -26.31
C GLN A 16 13.20 43.26 -26.97
N SER A 17 13.61 44.17 -27.86
CA SER A 17 14.94 44.16 -28.52
C SER A 17 15.29 42.80 -29.14
N VAL A 18 14.39 42.28 -29.98
CA VAL A 18 14.52 40.95 -30.56
C VAL A 18 15.47 40.96 -31.76
N GLU A 19 16.50 40.11 -31.70
CA GLU A 19 17.58 40.02 -32.69
C GLU A 19 17.79 38.57 -33.14
N ASP A 20 18.05 38.38 -34.44
CA ASP A 20 18.42 37.08 -34.98
C ASP A 20 19.93 36.86 -34.76
N VAL A 21 20.28 35.91 -33.88
CA VAL A 21 21.67 35.58 -33.56
C VAL A 21 22.18 34.43 -34.42
N ASP A 22 21.28 33.57 -34.89
CA ASP A 22 21.58 32.46 -35.79
C ASP A 22 20.36 32.20 -36.69
N GLN A 23 20.49 31.36 -37.73
CA GLN A 23 19.42 31.03 -38.67
C GLN A 23 18.16 30.46 -37.98
N THR A 24 18.34 29.80 -36.84
CA THR A 24 17.25 29.19 -36.06
C THR A 24 17.11 29.78 -34.66
N VAL A 25 17.95 30.74 -34.27
CA VAL A 25 18.01 31.24 -32.88
C VAL A 25 17.71 32.73 -32.83
N VAL A 26 16.76 33.07 -31.97
CA VAL A 26 16.33 34.44 -31.71
C VAL A 26 16.73 34.83 -30.29
N ARG A 27 17.37 35.99 -30.13
CA ARG A 27 17.66 36.61 -28.83
C ARG A 27 16.60 37.68 -28.55
N GLY A 28 16.16 37.80 -27.31
CA GLY A 28 15.31 38.90 -26.87
C GLY A 28 15.50 39.22 -25.40
N GLU A 29 15.17 40.45 -25.03
CA GLU A 29 15.33 40.99 -23.68
C GLU A 29 14.01 40.99 -22.93
N ARG A 30 14.05 40.56 -21.67
CA ARG A 30 12.95 40.71 -20.73
C ARG A 30 13.19 41.97 -19.92
N VAL A 31 12.25 42.90 -20.05
CA VAL A 31 12.34 44.25 -19.49
C VAL A 31 11.21 44.46 -18.49
N HIS A 32 11.54 45.02 -17.34
CA HIS A 32 10.57 45.49 -16.35
C HIS A 32 10.90 46.95 -16.01
N ASP A 33 9.91 47.85 -16.11
CA ASP A 33 10.09 49.29 -15.93
C ASP A 33 11.29 49.90 -16.68
N GLY A 34 11.49 49.47 -17.93
CA GLY A 34 12.57 49.95 -18.79
C GLY A 34 13.97 49.42 -18.44
N LYS A 35 14.10 48.52 -17.46
CA LYS A 35 15.35 47.83 -17.12
C LYS A 35 15.33 46.38 -17.57
N CYS A 36 16.34 45.98 -18.32
CA CYS A 36 16.57 44.58 -18.68
C CYS A 36 16.93 43.79 -17.41
N PHE A 37 16.23 42.68 -17.17
CA PHE A 37 16.50 41.79 -16.04
C PHE A 37 16.89 40.38 -16.46
N ALA A 38 16.59 39.98 -17.69
CA ALA A 38 16.95 38.67 -18.25
C ALA A 38 17.05 38.71 -19.77
N ILE A 39 17.90 37.85 -20.34
CA ILE A 39 18.05 37.67 -21.78
C ILE A 39 17.64 36.24 -22.14
N ALA A 40 16.74 36.09 -23.10
CA ALA A 40 16.23 34.81 -23.57
C ALA A 40 16.71 34.54 -24.99
N TYR A 41 17.32 33.36 -25.19
CA TYR A 41 17.70 32.80 -26.47
C TYR A 41 16.71 31.68 -26.79
N VAL A 42 16.03 31.74 -27.92
CA VAL A 42 15.01 30.78 -28.33
C VAL A 42 15.48 30.08 -29.60
N ASP A 43 15.76 28.78 -29.51
CA ASP A 43 16.12 27.93 -30.65
C ASP A 43 14.88 27.25 -31.22
N LEU A 44 14.63 27.49 -32.50
CA LEU A 44 13.47 27.03 -33.26
C LEU A 44 13.80 25.88 -34.23
N ALA A 45 14.98 25.25 -34.10
CA ALA A 45 15.44 24.25 -35.06
C ALA A 45 14.63 22.93 -35.07
N ASP A 46 13.89 22.61 -34.01
CA ASP A 46 13.23 21.31 -33.79
C ASP A 46 14.21 20.12 -33.99
N ASP A 47 15.39 20.22 -33.38
CA ASP A 47 16.41 19.15 -33.39
C ASP A 47 17.12 19.01 -32.04
N VAL A 48 16.37 18.63 -31.00
CA VAL A 48 16.90 18.52 -29.62
C VAL A 48 18.07 17.53 -29.53
N VAL A 49 17.99 16.39 -30.23
CA VAL A 49 19.04 15.36 -30.20
C VAL A 49 20.33 15.86 -30.88
N GLY A 50 20.22 16.56 -32.01
CA GLY A 50 21.37 17.19 -32.66
C GLY A 50 22.00 18.26 -31.78
N ARG A 51 21.18 19.07 -31.08
CA ARG A 51 21.67 20.07 -30.11
C ARG A 51 22.38 19.45 -28.91
N ALA A 52 21.93 18.30 -28.42
CA ALA A 52 22.60 17.61 -27.32
C ALA A 52 24.01 17.15 -27.71
N ASN A 53 24.16 16.55 -28.91
CA ASN A 53 25.45 16.05 -29.39
C ASN A 53 26.49 17.15 -29.63
N GLY A 54 26.06 18.38 -29.96
CA GLY A 54 26.91 19.53 -30.24
C GLY A 54 26.72 20.70 -29.27
N LEU A 55 26.26 20.43 -28.04
CA LEU A 55 25.75 21.48 -27.14
C LEU A 55 26.79 22.57 -26.85
N ARG A 56 28.04 22.20 -26.59
CA ARG A 56 29.11 23.15 -26.27
C ARG A 56 29.43 24.09 -27.43
N GLU A 57 29.63 23.54 -28.62
CA GLU A 57 29.90 24.34 -29.83
C GLU A 57 28.73 25.27 -30.15
N PHE A 58 27.51 24.78 -29.96
CA PHE A 58 26.30 25.59 -30.11
C PHE A 58 26.31 26.77 -29.15
N GLN A 59 26.53 26.52 -27.84
CA GLN A 59 26.58 27.57 -26.82
C GLN A 59 27.68 28.60 -27.09
N GLU A 60 28.91 28.16 -27.38
CA GLU A 60 30.02 29.06 -27.68
C GLU A 60 29.71 29.96 -28.90
N ARG A 61 29.01 29.41 -29.91
CA ARG A 61 28.58 30.16 -31.09
C ARG A 61 27.53 31.23 -30.80
N ILE A 62 26.50 30.91 -30.00
CA ILE A 62 25.37 31.83 -29.78
C ILE A 62 25.57 32.78 -28.59
N LEU A 63 26.33 32.35 -27.58
CA LEU A 63 26.49 33.07 -26.30
C LEU A 63 27.90 33.55 -26.07
N GLY A 64 28.91 32.98 -26.74
CA GLY A 64 30.32 33.22 -26.42
C GLY A 64 30.69 34.71 -26.34
N GLY A 65 30.40 35.48 -27.39
CA GLY A 65 30.67 36.92 -27.40
C GLY A 65 29.85 37.68 -26.34
N ASP A 66 28.53 37.54 -26.38
CA ASP A 66 27.63 38.27 -25.48
C ASP A 66 27.87 37.93 -23.99
N TYR A 67 28.27 36.71 -23.66
CA TYR A 67 28.53 36.30 -22.27
C TYR A 67 29.71 37.04 -21.64
N PHE A 68 30.80 37.26 -22.39
CA PHE A 68 31.96 37.99 -21.90
C PHE A 68 31.79 39.52 -21.99
N ASP A 69 30.98 40.01 -22.93
CA ASP A 69 30.78 41.45 -23.15
C ASP A 69 29.63 42.06 -22.33
N SER A 70 28.70 41.24 -21.83
CA SER A 70 27.55 41.70 -21.05
C SER A 70 27.97 42.34 -19.70
N PRO A 71 27.56 43.59 -19.40
CA PRO A 71 27.92 44.26 -18.15
C PRO A 71 27.16 43.69 -16.94
N GLY A 72 27.88 43.55 -15.82
CA GLY A 72 27.29 43.31 -14.50
C GLY A 72 26.67 41.92 -14.30
N ASP A 73 25.49 41.91 -13.67
CA ASP A 73 24.78 40.72 -13.18
C ASP A 73 23.96 40.00 -14.26
N LEU A 74 23.70 40.66 -15.41
CA LEU A 74 22.93 40.09 -16.52
C LEU A 74 23.58 38.84 -17.13
N ARG A 75 24.90 38.69 -16.96
CA ARG A 75 25.65 37.47 -17.33
C ARG A 75 25.06 36.21 -16.71
N TRP A 76 24.47 36.33 -15.51
CA TRP A 76 23.91 35.22 -14.76
C TRP A 76 22.42 34.99 -15.02
N ASN A 77 21.77 35.89 -15.77
CA ASN A 77 20.33 35.83 -16.09
C ASN A 77 20.10 35.60 -17.60
N LYS A 78 20.91 34.71 -18.19
CA LYS A 78 20.73 34.24 -19.56
C LYS A 78 20.03 32.89 -19.58
N TYR A 79 19.08 32.75 -20.50
CA TYR A 79 18.26 31.55 -20.64
C TYR A 79 18.29 31.06 -22.09
N ILE A 80 18.42 29.75 -22.28
CA ILE A 80 18.24 29.09 -23.57
C ILE A 80 16.98 28.25 -23.51
N TYR A 81 16.05 28.51 -24.43
CA TYR A 81 14.84 27.74 -24.64
C TYR A 81 14.95 27.03 -25.98
N ILE A 82 15.01 25.71 -25.96
CA ILE A 82 15.01 24.89 -27.17
C ILE A 82 13.59 24.39 -27.39
N VAL A 83 12.97 24.79 -28.49
CA VAL A 83 11.60 24.40 -28.82
C VAL A 83 11.61 23.00 -29.45
N ALA A 84 11.06 22.04 -28.71
CA ALA A 84 10.85 20.66 -29.17
C ALA A 84 9.53 20.58 -29.95
N GLY A 85 9.64 20.45 -31.26
CA GLY A 85 8.51 20.13 -32.13
C GLY A 85 8.36 18.61 -32.33
N PRO A 86 7.43 18.20 -33.23
CA PRO A 86 7.13 16.79 -33.46
C PRO A 86 8.35 15.97 -33.87
N LYS A 87 9.29 16.56 -34.63
CA LYS A 87 10.46 15.83 -35.14
C LYS A 87 11.43 15.45 -34.03
N SER A 88 11.54 16.28 -33.00
CA SER A 88 12.37 15.98 -31.84
C SER A 88 11.73 14.93 -30.94
N VAL A 89 10.42 15.05 -30.68
CA VAL A 89 9.68 14.19 -29.75
C VAL A 89 9.57 12.75 -30.26
N GLU A 90 9.45 12.56 -31.57
CA GLU A 90 9.37 11.22 -32.20
C GLU A 90 10.68 10.43 -32.12
N ARG A 91 11.82 11.06 -31.78
CA ARG A 91 13.09 10.35 -31.68
C ARG A 91 13.19 9.57 -30.36
N PRO A 92 13.69 8.32 -30.39
CA PRO A 92 13.81 7.50 -29.20
C PRO A 92 14.77 8.08 -28.15
N GLU A 93 15.77 8.85 -28.61
CA GLU A 93 16.81 9.47 -27.77
C GLU A 93 16.36 10.79 -27.12
N PHE A 94 15.16 11.28 -27.43
CA PHE A 94 14.67 12.60 -27.01
C PHE A 94 14.76 12.82 -25.49
N GLN A 95 14.32 11.87 -24.69
CA GLN A 95 14.31 12.00 -23.23
C GLN A 95 15.72 12.11 -22.64
N SER A 96 16.67 11.32 -23.19
CA SER A 96 18.08 11.37 -22.80
C SER A 96 18.71 12.72 -23.20
N ALA A 97 18.47 13.16 -24.43
CA ALA A 97 18.96 14.44 -24.94
C ALA A 97 18.41 15.64 -24.15
N LYS A 98 17.11 15.60 -23.82
CA LYS A 98 16.46 16.60 -22.97
C LYS A 98 17.12 16.68 -21.59
N ALA A 99 17.26 15.54 -20.92
CA ALA A 99 17.88 15.48 -19.60
C ALA A 99 19.32 15.99 -19.61
N PHE A 100 20.10 15.64 -20.64
CA PHE A 100 21.47 16.12 -20.81
C PHE A 100 21.54 17.64 -20.96
N ILE A 101 20.68 18.23 -21.79
CA ILE A 101 20.67 19.69 -22.00
C ILE A 101 20.21 20.44 -20.74
N GLU A 102 19.18 19.94 -20.04
CA GLU A 102 18.64 20.61 -18.84
C GLU A 102 19.55 20.48 -17.61
N ALA A 103 20.43 19.48 -17.58
CA ALA A 103 21.44 19.30 -16.54
C ALA A 103 22.69 20.18 -16.73
N ASP A 104 22.89 20.73 -17.92
CA ASP A 104 24.07 21.54 -18.25
C ASP A 104 23.91 22.97 -17.71
N GLU A 105 24.81 23.39 -16.82
CA GLU A 105 24.79 24.70 -16.16
C GLU A 105 25.70 25.75 -16.83
N ASP A 106 26.49 25.35 -17.83
CA ASP A 106 27.45 26.23 -18.52
C ASP A 106 26.73 27.38 -19.27
N PHE A 107 27.33 28.59 -19.28
CA PHE A 107 26.87 29.83 -19.97
C PHE A 107 25.47 30.39 -19.66
N ALA A 108 24.43 29.57 -19.55
CA ALA A 108 23.04 29.96 -19.42
C ALA A 108 22.19 28.80 -18.87
N ARG A 109 21.04 29.14 -18.26
CA ARG A 109 20.04 28.15 -17.82
C ARG A 109 19.26 27.63 -19.02
N LYS A 110 19.16 26.32 -19.18
CA LYS A 110 18.61 25.68 -20.39
C LYS A 110 17.32 24.95 -20.09
N ARG A 111 16.37 25.03 -21.01
CA ARG A 111 15.12 24.27 -20.94
C ARG A 111 14.69 23.79 -22.32
N VAL A 112 14.21 22.55 -22.38
CA VAL A 112 13.58 22.00 -23.58
C VAL A 112 12.08 22.04 -23.38
N ILE A 113 11.42 22.90 -24.16
CA ILE A 113 10.01 23.25 -24.00
C ILE A 113 9.21 22.93 -25.27
N SER A 114 7.91 22.70 -25.13
CA SER A 114 7.01 22.60 -26.27
C SER A 114 6.66 23.98 -26.84
N GLU A 115 6.07 24.04 -28.04
CA GLU A 115 5.57 25.31 -28.61
C GLU A 115 4.49 25.95 -27.70
N ASP A 116 3.64 25.14 -27.09
CA ASP A 116 2.55 25.61 -26.23
C ASP A 116 3.06 26.23 -24.92
N GLU A 117 4.17 25.70 -24.39
CA GLU A 117 4.81 26.21 -23.17
C GLU A 117 5.56 27.53 -23.38
N LEU A 118 5.97 27.84 -24.61
CA LEU A 118 6.78 29.01 -24.94
C LEU A 118 6.15 30.32 -24.47
N ALA A 119 4.84 30.49 -24.70
CA ALA A 119 4.12 31.68 -24.28
C ALA A 119 4.06 31.81 -22.74
N SER A 120 3.87 30.70 -22.03
CA SER A 120 3.82 30.68 -20.57
C SER A 120 5.19 30.97 -19.94
N VAL A 121 6.26 30.52 -20.57
CA VAL A 121 7.62 30.66 -20.03
C VAL A 121 8.18 32.07 -20.27
N LEU A 122 7.94 32.65 -21.45
CA LEU A 122 8.41 33.98 -21.82
C LEU A 122 7.50 35.10 -21.29
N GLY A 123 6.20 34.84 -21.17
CA GLY A 123 5.19 35.80 -20.69
C GLY A 123 5.48 36.36 -19.29
N ALA A 124 4.97 37.57 -19.04
CA ALA A 124 5.04 38.22 -17.74
C ALA A 124 4.14 37.50 -16.72
N ALA A 125 4.74 36.61 -15.94
CA ALA A 125 4.47 36.36 -14.52
C ALA A 125 3.01 36.45 -14.04
N THR A 126 2.13 35.55 -14.51
CA THR A 126 1.18 34.89 -13.60
C THR A 126 1.77 33.55 -13.17
N TYR A 127 2.97 33.58 -12.56
CA TYR A 127 3.63 32.37 -12.04
C TYR A 127 2.84 31.69 -10.91
N PHE A 128 1.77 32.34 -10.41
CA PHE A 128 0.98 31.87 -9.28
C PHE A 128 -0.54 32.06 -9.47
N THR A 129 -1.07 31.91 -10.70
CA THR A 129 -2.50 31.59 -10.80
C THR A 129 -2.67 30.12 -10.41
N PRO A 130 -3.30 29.78 -9.28
CA PRO A 130 -3.59 28.40 -8.95
C PRO A 130 -4.41 27.82 -10.10
N SER A 131 -3.86 26.82 -10.77
CA SER A 131 -4.59 26.07 -11.78
C SER A 131 -5.82 25.48 -11.11
N THR A 132 -6.99 26.02 -11.43
CA THR A 132 -8.28 25.61 -10.84
C THR A 132 -8.65 24.18 -11.24
N ASN A 133 -7.95 23.60 -12.22
CA ASN A 133 -8.26 22.32 -12.86
C ASN A 133 -7.06 21.34 -12.88
N SER A 134 -6.17 21.34 -11.89
CA SER A 134 -5.43 20.12 -11.62
C SER A 134 -6.34 19.22 -10.78
N GLN A 135 -7.27 18.50 -11.42
CA GLN A 135 -7.76 17.25 -10.84
C GLN A 135 -6.54 16.33 -10.75
N GLY A 136 -5.79 16.46 -9.66
CA GLY A 136 -4.72 15.54 -9.33
C GLY A 136 -5.32 14.14 -9.37
N VAL A 137 -4.68 13.23 -10.08
CA VAL A 137 -5.08 11.83 -10.13
C VAL A 137 -5.19 11.33 -8.69
N ASP A 138 -6.40 11.02 -8.24
CA ASP A 138 -6.60 10.45 -6.90
C ASP A 138 -6.24 8.97 -6.95
N ILE A 139 -4.96 8.71 -6.75
CA ILE A 139 -4.37 7.37 -6.72
C ILE A 139 -5.05 6.48 -5.66
N VAL A 140 -5.58 7.08 -4.57
CA VAL A 140 -6.30 6.33 -3.54
C VAL A 140 -7.64 5.84 -4.06
N GLU A 141 -8.33 6.64 -4.87
CA GLU A 141 -9.58 6.25 -5.52
C GLU A 141 -9.35 5.11 -6.53
N GLU A 142 -8.30 5.20 -7.34
CA GLU A 142 -7.92 4.14 -8.28
C GLU A 142 -7.56 2.83 -7.56
N TRP A 143 -6.76 2.91 -6.49
CA TRP A 143 -6.43 1.75 -5.67
C TRP A 143 -7.65 1.19 -4.95
N SER A 144 -8.56 2.05 -4.51
CA SER A 144 -9.81 1.60 -3.91
C SER A 144 -10.60 0.76 -4.90
N GLN A 145 -10.71 1.20 -6.15
CA GLN A 145 -11.42 0.46 -7.19
C GLN A 145 -10.78 -0.91 -7.44
N LEU A 146 -9.45 -0.97 -7.57
CA LEU A 146 -8.70 -2.21 -7.77
C LEU A 146 -8.89 -3.19 -6.60
N LEU A 147 -8.78 -2.69 -5.36
CA LEU A 147 -8.93 -3.50 -4.16
C LEU A 147 -10.38 -3.96 -3.94
N THR A 148 -11.37 -3.15 -4.27
CA THR A 148 -12.79 -3.54 -4.22
C THR A 148 -13.09 -4.63 -5.25
N ASN A 149 -12.56 -4.52 -6.47
CA ASN A 149 -12.68 -5.57 -7.49
C ASN A 149 -12.05 -6.89 -7.00
N ALA A 150 -10.92 -6.82 -6.29
CA ALA A 150 -10.27 -7.98 -5.68
C ALA A 150 -10.95 -8.46 -4.38
N SER A 151 -11.95 -7.75 -3.85
CA SER A 151 -12.60 -8.02 -2.55
C SER A 151 -11.68 -7.94 -1.32
N ILE A 152 -10.63 -7.10 -1.40
CA ILE A 152 -9.60 -6.91 -0.36
C ILE A 152 -9.51 -5.42 0.07
N ASP A 153 -10.56 -4.65 -0.15
CA ASP A 153 -10.66 -3.21 0.14
C ASP A 153 -10.58 -2.87 1.63
N GLY A 154 -10.65 -3.85 2.53
CA GLY A 154 -10.32 -3.69 3.95
C GLY A 154 -8.87 -3.24 4.21
N ILE A 155 -7.95 -3.41 3.25
CA ILE A 155 -6.57 -2.89 3.32
C ILE A 155 -6.56 -1.36 3.50
N LEU A 156 -7.53 -0.65 2.90
CA LEU A 156 -7.64 0.80 2.99
C LEU A 156 -7.88 1.31 4.42
N GLU A 157 -8.38 0.44 5.31
CA GLU A 157 -8.61 0.75 6.73
C GLU A 157 -7.35 0.54 7.59
N ARG A 158 -6.33 -0.13 7.03
CA ARG A 158 -5.07 -0.46 7.71
C ARG A 158 -5.29 -1.12 9.09
N PRO A 159 -6.11 -2.18 9.20
CA PRO A 159 -6.24 -2.92 10.46
C PRO A 159 -4.91 -3.57 10.86
N ALA A 160 -4.82 -4.11 12.08
CA ALA A 160 -3.65 -4.88 12.48
C ALA A 160 -3.33 -5.98 11.46
N ARG A 161 -2.06 -6.11 11.04
CA ARG A 161 -1.65 -7.01 9.95
C ARG A 161 -2.09 -8.46 10.17
N THR A 162 -2.00 -8.96 11.41
CA THR A 162 -2.49 -10.29 11.81
C THR A 162 -3.99 -10.47 11.54
N SER A 163 -4.82 -9.48 11.89
CA SER A 163 -6.25 -9.49 11.62
C SER A 163 -6.54 -9.39 10.13
N MET A 164 -5.75 -8.63 9.38
CA MET A 164 -5.91 -8.55 7.92
C MET A 164 -5.56 -9.88 7.25
N LEU A 165 -4.49 -10.56 7.66
CA LEU A 165 -4.11 -11.88 7.18
C LEU A 165 -5.22 -12.91 7.42
N GLU A 166 -5.79 -12.92 8.61
CA GLU A 166 -6.93 -13.79 8.94
C GLU A 166 -8.16 -13.47 8.07
N ARG A 167 -8.47 -12.18 7.88
CA ARG A 167 -9.57 -11.73 7.01
C ARG A 167 -9.36 -12.14 5.56
N ILE A 168 -8.11 -12.09 5.06
CA ILE A 168 -7.75 -12.58 3.72
C ILE A 168 -7.95 -14.09 3.65
N GLY A 169 -7.40 -14.85 4.60
CA GLY A 169 -7.53 -16.31 4.65
C GLY A 169 -8.97 -16.81 4.80
N THR A 170 -9.84 -16.03 5.44
CA THR A 170 -11.27 -16.35 5.63
C THR A 170 -12.19 -15.76 4.57
N GLY A 171 -11.67 -14.99 3.59
CA GLY A 171 -12.46 -14.33 2.54
C GLY A 171 -13.30 -13.15 3.03
N LYS A 172 -13.06 -12.64 4.25
CA LYS A 172 -13.78 -11.50 4.88
C LYS A 172 -12.97 -10.21 4.84
N ALA A 173 -12.13 -10.05 3.82
CA ALA A 173 -11.26 -8.89 3.62
C ALA A 173 -12.00 -7.66 3.07
N ARG A 174 -13.28 -7.78 2.72
CA ARG A 174 -14.08 -6.63 2.27
C ARG A 174 -14.30 -5.60 3.36
N ARG A 175 -14.38 -4.34 2.94
CA ARG A 175 -14.67 -3.20 3.80
C ARG A 175 -16.13 -3.25 4.31
N ALA A 176 -16.35 -2.83 5.55
CA ALA A 176 -17.68 -2.47 6.04
C ALA A 176 -17.83 -0.94 5.92
N ALA A 177 -18.86 -0.42 5.26
CA ALA A 177 -18.93 1.01 4.93
C ALA A 177 -19.19 1.93 6.16
N PRO A 178 -18.58 3.15 6.24
CA PRO A 178 -18.15 3.77 7.52
C PRO A 178 -18.55 5.27 7.69
N PRO A 179 -17.93 6.06 8.61
CA PRO A 179 -16.84 6.90 8.10
C PRO A 179 -15.59 7.05 9.00
N ARG A 180 -14.46 7.18 8.32
CA ARG A 180 -13.23 7.87 8.77
C ARG A 180 -13.61 9.26 9.30
N LYS A 181 -13.15 9.62 10.50
CA LYS A 181 -12.87 11.04 10.80
C LYS A 181 -11.57 11.38 10.08
N ALA A 182 -11.67 11.91 8.87
CA ALA A 182 -10.55 12.61 8.27
C ALA A 182 -10.17 13.75 9.22
N LEU A 183 -8.88 13.90 9.55
CA LEU A 183 -8.36 15.08 10.21
C LEU A 183 -8.47 16.24 9.22
N THR A 184 -9.65 16.84 9.16
CA THR A 184 -9.94 17.98 8.30
C THR A 184 -9.21 19.21 8.82
N LEU A 185 -8.58 19.96 7.91
CA LEU A 185 -8.05 21.28 8.21
C LEU A 185 -9.09 22.11 8.98
N HIS A 186 -8.63 22.77 10.04
CA HIS A 186 -9.45 23.71 10.78
C HIS A 186 -9.93 24.83 9.84
N SER A 187 -11.14 25.36 10.02
CA SER A 187 -11.73 26.39 9.14
C SER A 187 -10.85 27.64 8.99
N LEU A 188 -10.16 28.02 10.07
CA LEU A 188 -9.19 29.11 10.08
C LEU A 188 -7.91 28.83 9.29
N ASP A 189 -7.57 27.56 9.04
CA ASP A 189 -6.36 27.16 8.32
C ASP A 189 -6.61 26.91 6.83
N LYS A 190 -7.86 26.73 6.42
CA LYS A 190 -8.20 26.67 4.98
C LYS A 190 -7.72 27.91 4.23
N HIS A 191 -7.89 29.08 4.86
CA HIS A 191 -7.49 30.37 4.28
C HIS A 191 -5.97 30.51 4.14
N LEU A 192 -5.18 29.80 4.97
CA LEU A 192 -3.72 29.78 4.86
C LEU A 192 -3.23 28.98 3.65
N HIS A 193 -4.06 28.07 3.14
CA HIS A 193 -3.76 27.30 1.93
C HIS A 193 -4.07 28.10 0.65
N GLU A 194 -5.02 29.03 0.72
CA GLU A 194 -5.57 29.74 -0.44
C GLU A 194 -5.00 31.15 -0.65
N SER A 195 -4.32 31.71 0.35
CA SER A 195 -3.79 33.08 0.32
C SER A 195 -2.39 33.17 0.92
N TRP A 196 -1.63 34.22 0.56
CA TRP A 196 -0.29 34.48 1.09
C TRP A 196 -0.31 35.46 2.26
N LEU A 197 0.76 35.44 3.04
CA LEU A 197 0.97 36.35 4.17
C LEU A 197 1.20 37.79 3.68
N SER A 198 0.35 38.73 4.07
CA SER A 198 0.46 40.16 3.76
C SER A 198 1.08 40.98 4.88
N GLY A 199 1.03 40.48 6.12
CA GLY A 199 1.69 41.14 7.23
C GLY A 199 1.92 40.24 8.44
N LEU A 200 2.82 40.66 9.31
CA LEU A 200 3.21 39.91 10.51
C LEU A 200 3.53 40.84 11.67
N ARG A 201 2.89 40.60 12.80
CA ARG A 201 3.14 41.27 14.06
C ARG A 201 3.72 40.28 15.06
N VAL A 202 4.84 40.65 15.66
CA VAL A 202 5.64 39.74 16.51
C VAL A 202 5.73 40.34 17.91
N GLU A 203 5.36 39.57 18.92
CA GLU A 203 5.42 39.96 20.33
C GLU A 203 6.13 38.88 21.16
N ASN A 204 7.07 39.28 22.02
CA ASN A 204 7.78 38.41 22.97
C ASN A 204 8.48 37.20 22.34
N PHE A 205 8.79 37.25 21.04
CA PHE A 205 9.50 36.17 20.33
C PHE A 205 11.02 36.34 20.50
N ARG A 206 11.53 37.54 20.22
CA ARG A 206 12.92 37.96 20.45
C ARG A 206 12.94 39.48 20.66
N GLN A 207 13.80 39.96 21.55
CA GLN A 207 13.91 41.38 21.93
C GLN A 207 14.05 42.35 20.74
N VAL A 208 14.66 41.89 19.63
CA VAL A 208 14.88 42.72 18.44
C VAL A 208 13.59 43.11 17.70
N HIS A 209 12.47 42.45 17.97
CA HIS A 209 11.17 42.74 17.35
C HIS A 209 10.12 43.25 18.34
N ASP A 210 10.40 43.21 19.64
CA ASP A 210 9.44 43.65 20.66
C ASP A 210 9.19 45.16 20.57
N GLY A 211 7.92 45.55 20.54
CA GLY A 211 7.51 46.97 20.46
C GLY A 211 7.70 47.63 19.09
N LYS A 212 8.03 46.86 18.04
CA LYS A 212 8.04 47.36 16.66
C LYS A 212 6.66 47.25 16.02
N ASP A 213 6.40 48.14 15.08
CA ASP A 213 5.22 48.06 14.22
C ASP A 213 5.24 46.76 13.40
N GLY A 214 4.04 46.30 13.01
CA GLY A 214 3.90 45.11 12.17
C GLY A 214 4.64 45.23 10.84
N PHE A 215 5.18 44.13 10.36
CA PHE A 215 5.81 44.02 9.05
C PHE A 215 4.74 43.82 7.97
N ASN A 216 4.87 44.51 6.84
CA ASN A 216 4.02 44.30 5.67
C ASN A 216 4.84 43.63 4.56
N PHE A 217 4.22 42.67 3.88
CA PHE A 217 4.82 41.89 2.81
C PHE A 217 4.08 42.12 1.50
N GLY A 218 4.86 42.27 0.43
CA GLY A 218 4.36 42.19 -0.96
C GLY A 218 4.55 40.78 -1.53
N GLN A 219 4.23 40.61 -2.82
CA GLN A 219 4.48 39.35 -3.54
C GLN A 219 5.96 38.96 -3.54
N VAL A 220 6.84 39.95 -3.60
CA VAL A 220 8.28 39.80 -3.41
C VAL A 220 8.70 40.81 -2.36
N THR A 221 9.39 40.36 -1.31
CA THR A 221 9.91 41.23 -0.25
C THR A 221 11.39 41.01 -0.07
N LEU A 222 12.18 42.06 -0.29
CA LEU A 222 13.62 42.05 -0.09
C LEU A 222 13.94 42.48 1.34
N ILE A 223 14.62 41.61 2.10
CA ILE A 223 15.01 41.87 3.50
C ILE A 223 16.52 42.16 3.54
N THR A 224 16.90 43.41 3.73
CA THR A 224 18.31 43.84 3.80
C THR A 224 18.67 44.43 5.16
N GLY A 225 19.94 44.33 5.55
CA GLY A 225 20.47 45.01 6.72
C GLY A 225 21.75 44.37 7.26
N PRO A 226 22.48 45.04 8.16
CA PRO A 226 23.65 44.48 8.84
C PRO A 226 23.38 43.15 9.56
N ASN A 227 24.42 42.39 9.86
CA ASN A 227 24.30 41.19 10.70
C ASN A 227 23.79 41.55 12.11
N GLY A 228 22.97 40.67 12.70
CA GLY A 228 22.38 40.91 14.03
C GLY A 228 21.14 41.81 14.06
N THR A 229 20.69 42.37 12.93
CA THR A 229 19.50 43.26 12.87
C THR A 229 18.14 42.56 12.99
N GLY A 230 18.13 41.23 13.07
CA GLY A 230 16.89 40.44 13.21
C GLY A 230 16.32 39.90 11.88
N LYS A 231 17.07 39.89 10.78
CA LYS A 231 16.63 39.28 9.50
C LYS A 231 16.22 37.81 9.69
N THR A 232 17.12 37.00 10.25
CA THR A 232 16.85 35.58 10.55
C THR A 232 15.73 35.43 11.58
N SER A 233 15.70 36.30 12.59
CA SER A 233 14.63 36.32 13.60
C SER A 233 13.24 36.55 13.01
N LEU A 234 13.13 37.38 11.96
CA LEU A 234 11.87 37.61 11.23
C LEU A 234 11.45 36.37 10.44
N LEU A 235 12.38 35.68 9.77
CA LEU A 235 12.09 34.43 9.06
C LEU A 235 11.66 33.32 10.04
N GLU A 236 12.33 33.21 11.18
CA GLU A 236 11.95 32.28 12.26
C GLU A 236 10.57 32.62 12.85
N ALA A 237 10.18 33.89 12.88
CA ALA A 237 8.83 34.29 13.33
C ALA A 237 7.76 33.89 12.30
N ILE A 238 8.05 33.98 11.00
CA ILE A 238 7.17 33.46 9.94
C ILE A 238 7.04 31.93 10.08
N GLU A 239 8.14 31.21 10.28
CA GLU A 239 8.11 29.77 10.56
C GLU A 239 7.24 29.47 11.79
N PHE A 240 7.42 30.21 12.89
CA PHE A 240 6.64 30.04 14.11
C PHE A 240 5.14 30.29 13.89
N PHE A 241 4.75 31.23 13.03
CA PHE A 241 3.35 31.46 12.67
C PHE A 241 2.70 30.23 12.01
N TYR A 242 3.42 29.57 11.11
CA TYR A 242 2.93 28.38 10.40
C TYR A 242 3.05 27.09 11.22
N CYS A 243 4.08 26.95 12.04
CA CYS A 243 4.41 25.72 12.72
C CYS A 243 4.03 25.72 14.22
N GLY A 244 3.71 26.88 14.79
CA GLY A 244 3.47 27.06 16.23
C GLY A 244 4.71 26.87 17.12
N GLN A 245 5.81 26.43 16.52
CA GLN A 245 7.10 26.12 17.13
C GLN A 245 8.17 26.35 16.07
N ASN A 246 9.41 26.55 16.51
CA ASN A 246 10.58 26.46 15.65
C ASN A 246 11.66 25.65 16.40
N ARG A 247 12.75 25.29 15.72
CA ARG A 247 13.80 24.45 16.34
C ARG A 247 14.63 25.16 17.42
N ARG A 248 14.57 26.49 17.51
CA ARG A 248 15.47 27.33 18.34
C ARG A 248 14.77 28.04 19.50
N VAL A 249 13.47 28.28 19.43
CA VAL A 249 12.67 29.07 20.39
C VAL A 249 11.69 28.14 21.10
N ALA A 250 12.03 27.80 22.33
CA ALA A 250 11.14 27.12 23.29
C ALA A 250 10.36 28.13 24.17
N ASN A 251 10.18 29.36 23.70
CA ASN A 251 9.59 30.43 24.51
C ASN A 251 8.06 30.40 24.41
N LYS A 252 7.40 29.89 25.45
CA LYS A 252 5.93 29.74 25.52
C LYS A 252 5.17 31.07 25.56
N SER A 253 5.83 32.19 25.80
CA SER A 253 5.20 33.52 25.86
C SER A 253 5.17 34.25 24.51
N ALA A 254 5.80 33.70 23.47
CA ALA A 254 5.85 34.31 22.16
C ALA A 254 4.46 34.31 21.49
N LYS A 255 4.06 35.45 20.95
CA LYS A 255 2.82 35.60 20.18
C LYS A 255 3.15 36.19 18.83
N VAL A 256 2.74 35.48 17.79
CA VAL A 256 2.94 35.90 16.41
C VAL A 256 1.60 35.93 15.72
N TYR A 257 1.27 37.08 15.15
CA TYR A 257 0.03 37.33 14.44
C TYR A 257 0.34 37.53 12.96
N GLY A 258 -0.34 36.79 12.09
CA GLY A 258 -0.23 36.93 10.65
C GLY A 258 -1.51 37.51 10.07
N THR A 259 -1.38 38.38 9.07
CA THR A 259 -2.49 38.88 8.25
C THR A 259 -2.33 38.31 6.85
N LEU A 260 -3.44 37.89 6.24
CA LEU A 260 -3.43 37.29 4.90
C LEU A 260 -3.86 38.30 3.85
N TRP A 261 -3.39 38.10 2.62
CA TRP A 261 -3.78 38.93 1.50
C TRP A 261 -5.29 38.84 1.25
N GLY A 262 -5.94 40.00 1.11
CA GLY A 262 -7.39 40.12 0.93
C GLY A 262 -8.22 40.00 2.22
N SER A 263 -7.59 39.97 3.39
CA SER A 263 -8.28 39.89 4.68
C SER A 263 -7.60 40.72 5.75
N ASP A 264 -8.35 41.61 6.42
CA ASP A 264 -7.85 42.39 7.57
C ASP A 264 -7.85 41.61 8.90
N LYS A 265 -8.25 40.33 8.87
CA LYS A 265 -8.26 39.47 10.04
C LYS A 265 -6.84 39.04 10.42
N GLU A 266 -6.47 39.32 11.66
CA GLU A 266 -5.26 38.76 12.27
C GLU A 266 -5.49 37.31 12.72
N TYR A 267 -4.54 36.44 12.38
CA TYR A 267 -4.48 35.04 12.78
C TYR A 267 -3.37 34.87 13.81
N LEU A 268 -3.68 34.27 14.96
CA LEU A 268 -2.65 33.91 15.95
C LEU A 268 -2.02 32.56 15.61
N ALA A 269 -0.71 32.45 15.76
CA ALA A 269 0.04 31.20 15.67
C ALA A 269 -0.53 30.14 16.64
N PRO A 270 -0.87 28.92 16.18
CA PRO A 270 -1.46 27.89 17.03
C PRO A 270 -0.40 27.13 17.86
N ALA A 271 0.41 27.85 18.65
CA ALA A 271 1.51 27.26 19.42
C ALA A 271 1.05 26.20 20.44
N ASP A 272 -0.14 26.37 21.02
CA ASP A 272 -0.72 25.47 22.03
C ASP A 272 -1.70 24.43 21.45
N ASP A 273 -2.01 24.49 20.15
CA ASP A 273 -3.02 23.61 19.53
C ASP A 273 -2.37 22.49 18.70
N SER A 274 -1.93 21.45 19.43
CA SER A 274 -1.29 20.27 18.83
C SER A 274 -2.17 19.53 17.81
N SER A 275 -3.50 19.58 17.97
CA SER A 275 -4.43 18.97 17.02
C SER A 275 -4.45 19.73 15.70
N ARG A 276 -4.46 21.05 15.76
CA ARG A 276 -4.40 21.92 14.58
C ARG A 276 -3.05 21.84 13.87
N LEU A 277 -1.94 21.79 14.62
CA LEU A 277 -0.60 21.57 14.06
C LEU A 277 -0.49 20.21 13.37
N ARG A 278 -1.08 19.15 13.94
CA ARG A 278 -1.13 17.83 13.30
C ARG A 278 -1.96 17.84 12.03
N ALA A 279 -3.11 18.53 12.04
CA ALA A 279 -3.93 18.70 10.85
C ALA A 279 -3.17 19.45 9.74
N ARG A 280 -2.40 20.50 10.06
CA ARG A 280 -1.51 21.19 9.11
C ARG A 280 -0.45 20.24 8.56
N CYS A 281 0.22 19.46 9.41
CA CYS A 281 1.28 18.53 8.99
C CYS A 281 0.75 17.48 7.99
N LEU A 282 -0.42 16.93 8.28
CA LEU A 282 -1.10 15.97 7.41
C LEU A 282 -1.58 16.60 6.11
N ASN A 283 -2.16 17.81 6.13
CA ASN A 283 -2.72 18.39 4.92
C ASN A 283 -1.68 19.09 4.03
N TRP A 284 -0.62 19.66 4.60
CA TRP A 284 0.41 20.39 3.83
C TRP A 284 1.56 19.48 3.38
N TYR A 285 1.95 18.53 4.23
CA TYR A 285 3.10 17.66 3.97
C TYR A 285 2.76 16.18 3.98
N ASN A 286 1.48 15.83 4.13
CA ASN A 286 1.02 14.44 4.11
C ASN A 286 1.55 13.59 5.32
N ARG A 287 2.30 14.17 6.26
CA ARG A 287 2.86 13.38 7.36
C ARG A 287 1.86 13.18 8.51
N ASP A 288 1.51 11.93 8.80
CA ASP A 288 0.81 11.57 10.05
C ASP A 288 1.81 11.41 11.21
N GLU A 289 2.53 12.49 11.52
CA GLU A 289 3.43 12.53 12.67
C GLU A 289 2.65 12.86 13.95
N ARG A 290 2.89 12.06 15.00
CA ARG A 290 2.25 12.23 16.31
C ARG A 290 2.79 13.43 17.10
N THR A 291 3.90 14.04 16.64
CA THR A 291 4.60 15.13 17.29
C THR A 291 4.63 16.36 16.37
N SER A 292 4.52 17.57 16.95
CA SER A 292 4.62 18.85 16.24
C SER A 292 5.96 19.06 15.52
N ALA A 293 6.99 18.29 15.89
CA ALA A 293 8.30 18.28 15.25
C ALA A 293 8.22 17.92 13.75
N GLY A 294 7.27 17.08 13.35
CA GLY A 294 7.08 16.71 11.94
C GLY A 294 6.69 17.87 11.03
N LEU A 295 5.88 18.78 11.56
CA LEU A 295 5.45 19.97 10.82
C LEU A 295 6.63 20.91 10.58
N VAL A 296 7.44 21.15 11.61
CA VAL A 296 8.67 21.95 11.52
C VAL A 296 9.66 21.32 10.55
N ASN A 297 9.82 20.00 10.59
CA ASN A 297 10.69 19.27 9.68
C ASN A 297 10.21 19.34 8.22
N GLY A 298 8.92 19.15 7.98
CA GLY A 298 8.33 19.31 6.64
C GLY A 298 8.46 20.76 6.15
N PHE A 299 8.14 21.72 7.01
CA PHE A 299 8.24 23.14 6.69
C PHE A 299 9.65 23.53 6.29
N GLY A 300 10.67 23.17 7.07
CA GLY A 300 12.07 23.47 6.75
C GLY A 300 12.64 22.69 5.56
N ARG A 301 12.01 21.59 5.13
CA ARG A 301 12.42 20.84 3.93
C ARG A 301 11.87 21.46 2.64
N TYR A 302 10.61 21.91 2.67
CA TYR A 302 9.93 22.41 1.46
C TYR A 302 9.85 23.94 1.38
N ASN A 303 10.09 24.65 2.48
CA ASN A 303 10.13 26.11 2.51
C ASN A 303 11.55 26.57 2.81
N PHE A 304 12.09 27.44 1.96
CA PHE A 304 13.46 27.98 2.05
C PHE A 304 13.64 29.04 3.15
N LEU A 305 12.78 29.05 4.17
CA LEU A 305 12.81 30.03 5.26
C LEU A 305 13.75 29.61 6.39
N ASP A 306 14.07 28.31 6.51
CA ASP A 306 15.04 27.83 7.49
C ASP A 306 16.46 28.00 6.95
N THR A 307 17.19 28.94 7.54
CA THR A 307 18.57 29.27 7.15
C THR A 307 19.56 28.12 7.30
N ASP A 308 19.22 27.09 8.09
CA ASP A 308 20.05 25.91 8.30
C ASP A 308 19.59 24.70 7.46
N ALA A 309 18.53 24.84 6.64
CA ALA A 309 17.98 23.75 5.84
C ALA A 309 19.01 23.20 4.86
N ALA A 310 19.72 24.07 4.12
CA ALA A 310 20.73 23.66 3.16
C ALA A 310 21.88 22.88 3.81
N PHE A 311 22.35 23.33 4.99
CA PHE A 311 23.38 22.64 5.76
C PHE A 311 22.91 21.25 6.18
N ARG A 312 21.67 21.10 6.69
CA ARG A 312 21.18 19.80 7.17
C ARG A 312 20.79 18.85 6.04
N ILE A 313 20.31 19.36 4.91
CA ILE A 313 20.13 18.54 3.70
C ILE A 313 21.48 17.97 3.25
N ALA A 314 22.56 18.74 3.37
CA ALA A 314 23.91 18.27 3.05
C ALA A 314 24.56 17.37 4.13
N SER A 315 24.17 17.52 5.41
CA SER A 315 24.87 16.91 6.55
C SER A 315 24.13 15.76 7.24
N ASP A 316 22.80 15.86 7.37
CA ASP A 316 21.97 14.96 8.20
C ASP A 316 21.08 14.02 7.37
N LEU A 317 20.98 14.24 6.05
CA LEU A 317 20.08 13.52 5.17
C LEU A 317 20.84 12.53 4.30
N SER A 318 20.53 11.24 4.47
CA SER A 318 20.79 10.22 3.46
C SER A 318 20.04 10.63 2.17
N PRO A 319 20.72 10.74 1.01
CA PRO A 319 20.06 11.02 -0.28
C PRO A 319 18.90 10.06 -0.60
N GLU A 320 18.89 8.90 0.05
CA GLU A 320 17.88 7.83 -0.05
C GLU A 320 16.50 8.22 0.50
N ASP A 321 16.40 9.18 1.43
CA ASP A 321 15.12 9.57 2.06
C ASP A 321 14.32 10.61 1.24
N LEU A 322 15.00 11.33 0.33
CA LEU A 322 14.41 12.41 -0.46
C LEU A 322 13.32 11.91 -1.44
N PRO A 323 13.54 10.81 -2.20
CA PRO A 323 12.53 10.27 -3.11
C PRO A 323 11.26 9.82 -2.38
N GLY A 324 11.40 9.20 -1.19
CA GLY A 324 10.26 8.75 -0.39
C GLY A 324 9.40 9.91 0.11
N ASP A 325 10.03 11.02 0.50
CA ASP A 325 9.33 12.22 0.95
C ASP A 325 8.69 13.02 -0.18
N LEU A 326 9.32 13.07 -1.35
CA LEU A 326 8.72 13.67 -2.56
C LEU A 326 7.54 12.83 -3.05
N SER A 327 7.66 11.50 -3.03
CA SER A 327 6.58 10.58 -3.37
C SER A 327 5.36 10.79 -2.45
N ARG A 328 5.57 10.98 -1.15
CA ARG A 328 4.49 11.40 -0.24
C ARG A 328 3.84 12.70 -0.74
N LEU A 329 4.62 13.75 -0.94
CA LEU A 329 4.05 15.04 -1.35
C LEU A 329 3.20 14.95 -2.63
N ILE A 330 3.61 14.11 -3.59
CA ILE A 330 2.91 13.94 -4.88
C ILE A 330 1.65 13.09 -4.75
N VAL A 331 1.69 11.97 -4.00
CA VAL A 331 0.66 10.90 -4.06
C VAL A 331 -0.36 11.02 -2.91
N GLY A 332 -0.07 11.77 -1.86
CA GLY A 332 -1.01 11.98 -0.75
C GLY A 332 -0.93 10.89 0.37
N PRO A 333 -1.39 11.23 1.59
CA PRO A 333 -1.02 10.51 2.83
C PRO A 333 -1.62 9.15 2.96
N ASP A 334 -2.87 9.07 2.52
CA ASP A 334 -3.55 7.81 2.47
C ASP A 334 -2.83 6.85 1.53
N ALA A 335 -2.40 7.31 0.33
CA ALA A 335 -1.70 6.45 -0.62
C ALA A 335 -0.35 5.98 -0.08
N SER A 336 0.50 6.86 0.44
CA SER A 336 1.81 6.43 0.98
C SER A 336 1.68 5.48 2.17
N LEU A 337 0.70 5.70 3.05
CA LEU A 337 0.47 4.84 4.20
C LEU A 337 -0.11 3.49 3.76
N ILE A 338 -1.03 3.46 2.79
CA ILE A 338 -1.55 2.22 2.19
C ILE A 338 -0.41 1.45 1.52
N TRP A 339 0.45 2.12 0.75
CA TRP A 339 1.59 1.49 0.08
C TRP A 339 2.52 0.79 1.06
N SER A 340 2.97 1.52 2.09
CA SER A 340 3.85 0.95 3.13
C SER A 340 3.20 -0.19 3.91
N TYR A 341 1.87 -0.17 4.06
CA TYR A 341 1.13 -1.23 4.69
C TYR A 341 1.08 -2.48 3.80
N VAL A 342 0.82 -2.31 2.51
CA VAL A 342 0.81 -3.39 1.50
C VAL A 342 2.19 -4.03 1.37
N GLU A 343 3.25 -3.22 1.29
CA GLU A 343 4.64 -3.71 1.19
C GLU A 343 5.02 -4.63 2.36
N LYS A 344 4.54 -4.32 3.56
CA LYS A 344 4.76 -5.15 4.76
C LYS A 344 3.84 -6.36 4.85
N LEU A 345 2.65 -6.29 4.25
CA LEU A 345 1.66 -7.37 4.28
C LEU A 345 1.95 -8.43 3.21
N ALA A 346 2.44 -8.03 2.04
CA ALA A 346 2.74 -8.90 0.90
C ALA A 346 3.62 -10.12 1.25
N PRO A 347 4.78 -9.98 1.93
CA PRO A 347 5.60 -11.14 2.28
C PRO A 347 4.92 -12.08 3.30
N GLU A 348 4.10 -11.54 4.20
CA GLU A 348 3.36 -12.33 5.19
C GLU A 348 2.24 -13.14 4.51
N VAL A 349 1.51 -12.54 3.57
CA VAL A 349 0.50 -13.24 2.75
C VAL A 349 1.15 -14.34 1.92
N GLN A 350 2.32 -14.07 1.32
CA GLN A 350 3.06 -15.08 0.55
C GLN A 350 3.44 -16.28 1.41
N THR A 351 4.00 -16.04 2.61
CA THR A 351 4.39 -17.10 3.54
C THR A 351 3.19 -17.96 3.98
N GLU A 352 2.06 -17.34 4.30
CA GLU A 352 0.85 -18.07 4.67
C GLU A 352 0.25 -18.85 3.50
N THR A 353 0.36 -18.32 2.27
CA THR A 353 -0.06 -19.02 1.05
C THR A 353 0.78 -20.28 0.82
N GLU A 354 2.10 -20.19 1.00
CA GLU A 354 3.01 -21.34 0.90
C GLU A 354 2.68 -22.42 1.95
N ARG A 355 2.39 -22.02 3.19
CA ARG A 355 1.96 -22.94 4.25
C ARG A 355 0.63 -23.62 3.92
N ALA A 356 -0.37 -22.86 3.46
CA ALA A 356 -1.66 -23.39 3.07
C ALA A 356 -1.54 -24.40 1.93
N PHE A 357 -0.66 -24.14 0.95
CA PHE A 357 -0.39 -25.06 -0.15
C PHE A 357 0.24 -26.38 0.32
N LEU A 358 1.19 -26.32 1.27
CA LEU A 358 1.78 -27.51 1.89
C LEU A 358 0.73 -28.33 2.66
N HIS A 359 -0.16 -27.67 3.41
CA HIS A 359 -1.26 -28.35 4.10
C HIS A 359 -2.22 -29.03 3.12
N LEU A 360 -2.54 -28.38 2.00
CA LEU A 360 -3.40 -28.96 0.96
C LEU A 360 -2.76 -30.20 0.33
N GLN A 361 -1.45 -30.15 0.01
CA GLN A 361 -0.73 -31.32 -0.50
C GLN A 361 -0.73 -32.49 0.48
N ASN A 362 -0.52 -32.22 1.78
CA ASN A 362 -0.55 -33.26 2.80
C ASN A 362 -1.95 -33.86 2.97
N ALA A 363 -2.98 -33.02 3.04
CA ALA A 363 -4.36 -33.47 3.11
C ALA A 363 -4.76 -34.31 1.88
N GLN A 364 -4.26 -33.96 0.70
CA GLN A 364 -4.47 -34.73 -0.52
C GLN A 364 -3.81 -36.11 -0.47
N LYS A 365 -2.57 -36.21 0.05
CA LYS A 365 -1.90 -37.50 0.29
C LYS A 365 -2.65 -38.35 1.31
N ASP A 366 -3.07 -37.75 2.42
CA ASP A 366 -3.84 -38.45 3.46
C ASP A 366 -5.18 -38.96 2.93
N PHE A 367 -5.83 -38.18 2.05
CA PHE A 367 -7.02 -38.58 1.34
C PHE A 367 -6.76 -39.78 0.41
N GLU A 368 -5.69 -39.75 -0.39
CA GLU A 368 -5.31 -40.86 -1.27
C GLU A 368 -5.03 -42.16 -0.48
N ILE A 369 -4.31 -42.06 0.64
CA ILE A 369 -4.03 -43.19 1.54
C ILE A 369 -5.34 -43.74 2.13
N SER A 370 -6.20 -42.86 2.64
CA SER A 370 -7.48 -43.23 3.22
C SER A 370 -8.40 -43.89 2.19
N HIS A 371 -8.41 -43.35 0.96
CA HIS A 371 -9.17 -43.90 -0.16
C HIS A 371 -8.65 -45.28 -0.57
N ALA A 372 -7.33 -45.48 -0.64
CA ALA A 372 -6.74 -46.79 -0.91
C ALA A 372 -7.11 -47.82 0.17
N LYS A 373 -7.08 -47.42 1.44
CA LYS A 373 -7.45 -48.28 2.58
C LYS A 373 -8.93 -48.63 2.59
N LEU A 374 -9.81 -47.69 2.25
CA LEU A 374 -11.25 -47.95 2.06
C LEU A 374 -11.49 -48.95 0.94
N ARG A 375 -10.78 -48.80 -0.18
CA ARG A 375 -10.87 -49.75 -1.30
C ARG A 375 -10.41 -51.14 -0.91
N GLU A 376 -9.30 -51.26 -0.18
CA GLU A 376 -8.84 -52.55 0.36
C GLU A 376 -9.86 -53.20 1.29
N LEU A 377 -10.49 -52.41 2.18
CA LEU A 377 -11.54 -52.90 3.08
C LEU A 377 -12.80 -53.34 2.33
N GLN A 378 -13.15 -52.68 1.22
CA GLN A 378 -14.27 -53.05 0.36
C GLN A 378 -13.98 -54.30 -0.49
N GLU A 379 -12.74 -54.49 -0.94
CA GLU A 379 -12.31 -55.63 -1.75
C GLU A 379 -12.05 -56.89 -0.90
N ARG A 380 -11.83 -56.76 0.43
CA ARG A 380 -11.77 -57.92 1.34
C ARG A 380 -13.15 -58.57 1.44
N PRO A 381 -13.34 -59.82 0.95
CA PRO A 381 -14.62 -60.51 1.09
C PRO A 381 -14.93 -60.65 2.58
N SER A 382 -16.07 -60.13 3.01
CA SER A 382 -16.48 -60.08 4.40
C SER A 382 -16.32 -61.45 5.07
N ASN A 383 -15.31 -61.58 5.96
CA ASN A 383 -15.09 -62.77 6.78
C ASN A 383 -16.36 -63.15 7.57
N ALA A 384 -17.28 -62.21 7.80
CA ALA A 384 -18.56 -62.47 8.43
C ALA A 384 -19.43 -63.44 7.61
N LYS A 385 -19.37 -63.41 6.26
CA LYS A 385 -20.15 -64.31 5.40
C LYS A 385 -19.54 -65.72 5.36
N ALA A 386 -18.22 -65.82 5.23
CA ALA A 386 -17.50 -67.09 5.25
C ALA A 386 -17.57 -67.77 6.64
N LEU A 387 -17.44 -67.01 7.74
CA LEU A 387 -17.58 -67.53 9.10
C LEU A 387 -19.02 -67.93 9.43
N SER A 388 -20.03 -67.18 8.96
CA SER A 388 -21.43 -67.55 9.18
C SER A 388 -21.87 -68.75 8.34
N GLU A 389 -21.34 -68.91 7.13
CA GLU A 389 -21.53 -70.12 6.31
C GLU A 389 -20.82 -71.34 6.93
N ALA A 390 -19.58 -71.18 7.44
CA ALA A 390 -18.86 -72.25 8.14
C ALA A 390 -19.52 -72.63 9.48
N PHE A 391 -20.04 -71.66 10.24
CA PHE A 391 -20.80 -71.90 11.47
C PHE A 391 -22.12 -72.63 11.19
N ARG A 392 -22.85 -72.25 10.12
CA ARG A 392 -24.06 -72.96 9.67
C ARG A 392 -23.77 -74.40 9.21
N ALA A 393 -22.68 -74.61 8.48
CA ALA A 393 -22.25 -75.94 8.07
C ALA A 393 -21.91 -76.84 9.27
N ASN A 394 -21.28 -76.28 10.31
CA ASN A 394 -20.97 -76.99 11.53
C ASN A 394 -22.22 -77.28 12.39
N LEU A 395 -23.22 -76.40 12.45
CA LEU A 395 -24.47 -76.62 13.20
C LEU A 395 -25.26 -77.87 12.74
N GLY A 396 -25.22 -78.19 11.44
CA GLY A 396 -25.79 -79.43 10.91
C GLY A 396 -25.05 -80.70 11.35
N LEU A 397 -23.72 -80.62 11.46
CA LEU A 397 -22.86 -81.73 11.87
C LEU A 397 -23.01 -82.11 13.36
N ILE A 398 -23.42 -81.15 14.21
CA ILE A 398 -23.69 -81.35 15.65
C ILE A 398 -25.16 -81.70 15.96
N GLY A 399 -26.00 -81.93 14.94
CA GLY A 399 -27.36 -82.44 15.13
C GLY A 399 -28.37 -81.42 15.69
N TYR A 400 -28.11 -80.12 15.51
CA TYR A 400 -28.98 -79.05 16.00
C TYR A 400 -30.36 -79.07 15.29
N ARG A 401 -31.45 -79.13 16.05
CA ARG A 401 -32.85 -79.23 15.56
C ARG A 401 -33.68 -77.93 15.72
N GLY A 402 -33.04 -76.79 15.94
CA GLY A 402 -33.72 -75.48 16.04
C GLY A 402 -33.91 -74.80 14.68
N ILE A 403 -34.82 -73.83 14.60
CA ILE A 403 -35.04 -72.99 13.41
C ILE A 403 -33.80 -72.12 13.17
N LEU A 404 -33.13 -72.33 12.03
CA LEU A 404 -31.97 -71.55 11.62
C LEU A 404 -32.41 -70.12 11.23
N PRO A 405 -31.82 -69.06 11.82
CA PRO A 405 -32.10 -67.68 11.40
C PRO A 405 -31.60 -67.45 9.96
N SER A 406 -32.51 -67.05 9.07
CA SER A 406 -32.26 -66.83 7.64
C SER A 406 -31.71 -65.44 7.30
N THR A 407 -31.65 -64.51 8.26
CA THR A 407 -31.18 -63.15 8.03
C THR A 407 -29.65 -63.04 8.17
N PRO A 408 -28.95 -62.30 7.28
CA PRO A 408 -27.57 -61.88 7.50
C PRO A 408 -27.45 -61.09 8.83
N PHE A 409 -26.31 -61.23 9.53
CA PHE A 409 -26.07 -60.53 10.80
C PHE A 409 -25.93 -59.00 10.67
N ALA A 410 -25.81 -58.47 9.45
CA ALA A 410 -25.85 -57.05 9.16
C ALA A 410 -27.08 -56.74 8.29
N SER A 411 -27.94 -55.83 8.74
CA SER A 411 -29.15 -55.46 8.00
C SER A 411 -28.80 -54.49 6.87
N ALA A 412 -29.51 -54.55 5.74
CA ALA A 412 -29.32 -53.60 4.63
C ALA A 412 -29.52 -52.12 5.03
N ASN A 413 -30.12 -51.86 6.20
CA ASN A 413 -30.26 -50.51 6.77
C ASN A 413 -28.98 -49.99 7.44
N GLU A 414 -28.06 -50.86 7.89
CA GLU A 414 -26.80 -50.46 8.54
C GLU A 414 -25.74 -49.97 7.54
N GLY A 415 -25.81 -50.40 6.27
CA GLY A 415 -24.90 -49.95 5.20
C GLY A 415 -25.33 -48.66 4.49
N LYS A 416 -26.58 -48.22 4.69
CA LYS A 416 -27.17 -47.06 4.03
C LYS A 416 -26.44 -45.75 4.31
N PRO A 417 -26.04 -45.43 5.57
CA PRO A 417 -25.31 -44.20 5.87
C PRO A 417 -23.94 -44.12 5.20
N VAL A 418 -23.26 -45.27 5.09
CA VAL A 418 -21.94 -45.38 4.45
C VAL A 418 -22.06 -45.20 2.93
N GLN A 419 -23.12 -45.75 2.34
CA GLN A 419 -23.40 -45.61 0.92
C GLN A 419 -23.86 -44.19 0.55
N ASP A 420 -24.64 -43.54 1.42
CA ASP A 420 -25.03 -42.13 1.28
C ASP A 420 -23.81 -41.21 1.37
N ALA A 421 -22.92 -41.42 2.36
CA ALA A 421 -21.67 -40.68 2.48
C ALA A 421 -20.74 -40.87 1.27
N TYR A 422 -20.61 -42.11 0.77
CA TYR A 422 -19.82 -42.41 -0.43
C TYR A 422 -20.38 -41.71 -1.69
N SER A 423 -21.70 -41.70 -1.85
CA SER A 423 -22.36 -41.03 -2.97
C SER A 423 -22.16 -39.50 -2.92
N ALA A 424 -22.24 -38.89 -1.74
CA ALA A 424 -22.00 -37.46 -1.55
C ALA A 424 -20.54 -37.07 -1.90
N VAL A 425 -19.57 -37.92 -1.53
CA VAL A 425 -18.15 -37.72 -1.87
C VAL A 425 -17.90 -37.91 -3.37
N GLN A 426 -18.55 -38.87 -4.03
CA GLN A 426 -18.46 -39.02 -5.49
C GLN A 426 -19.06 -37.84 -6.26
N VAL A 427 -20.17 -37.27 -5.79
CA VAL A 427 -20.77 -36.05 -6.38
C VAL A 427 -19.81 -34.86 -6.24
N LEU A 428 -19.12 -34.74 -5.10
CA LEU A 428 -18.08 -33.73 -4.89
C LEU A 428 -16.88 -33.94 -5.84
N LEU A 429 -16.42 -35.17 -6.05
CA LEU A 429 -15.25 -35.47 -6.89
C LEU A 429 -15.53 -35.35 -8.40
N SER A 430 -16.75 -35.65 -8.84
CA SER A 430 -17.17 -35.52 -10.25
C SER A 430 -17.46 -34.07 -10.66
N SER A 431 -17.57 -33.16 -9.70
CA SER A 431 -17.62 -31.72 -9.91
C SER A 431 -16.21 -31.19 -10.23
N GLY A 432 -15.77 -31.39 -11.48
CA GLY A 432 -14.54 -30.87 -12.07
C GLY A 432 -14.52 -29.33 -12.24
N PRO A 433 -13.66 -28.76 -13.10
CA PRO A 433 -13.09 -27.40 -13.00
C PRO A 433 -14.06 -26.22 -13.26
N ALA A 434 -15.37 -26.41 -13.14
CA ALA A 434 -16.40 -25.40 -13.37
C ALA A 434 -16.74 -24.54 -12.14
N LEU A 435 -15.79 -24.35 -11.21
CA LEU A 435 -15.97 -23.45 -10.06
C LEU A 435 -15.42 -22.07 -10.42
N THR A 436 -16.25 -21.23 -11.03
CA THR A 436 -15.86 -19.87 -11.44
C THR A 436 -16.31 -18.79 -10.47
N THR A 437 -17.15 -19.10 -9.47
CA THR A 437 -17.71 -18.10 -8.54
C THR A 437 -17.58 -18.49 -7.07
N LEU A 438 -17.52 -17.49 -6.19
CA LEU A 438 -17.33 -17.66 -4.74
C LEU A 438 -18.51 -18.40 -4.08
N SER A 439 -19.73 -18.24 -4.60
CA SER A 439 -20.93 -18.95 -4.13
C SER A 439 -20.82 -20.46 -4.31
N ASP A 440 -20.22 -20.89 -5.42
CA ASP A 440 -20.04 -22.32 -5.72
C ASP A 440 -19.06 -22.98 -4.74
N VAL A 441 -18.06 -22.22 -4.28
CA VAL A 441 -17.09 -22.65 -3.27
C VAL A 441 -17.74 -22.72 -1.88
N GLU A 442 -18.58 -21.75 -1.52
CA GLU A 442 -19.30 -21.76 -0.23
C GLU A 442 -20.31 -22.91 -0.13
N GLU A 443 -21.03 -23.20 -1.22
CA GLU A 443 -21.97 -24.31 -1.27
C GLU A 443 -21.26 -25.67 -1.18
N ARG A 444 -20.08 -25.78 -1.81
CA ARG A 444 -19.21 -26.95 -1.71
C ARG A 444 -18.66 -27.15 -0.30
N ARG A 445 -18.22 -26.07 0.36
CA ARG A 445 -17.78 -26.12 1.77
C ARG A 445 -18.89 -26.61 2.69
N ARG A 446 -20.11 -26.08 2.55
CA ARG A 446 -21.27 -26.54 3.37
C ARG A 446 -21.59 -28.02 3.15
N SER A 447 -21.41 -28.51 1.93
CA SER A 447 -21.65 -29.91 1.60
C SER A 447 -20.57 -30.84 2.20
N ILE A 448 -19.32 -30.38 2.23
CA ILE A 448 -18.21 -31.07 2.92
C ILE A 448 -18.43 -31.08 4.44
N ASP A 449 -18.81 -29.94 5.04
CA ASP A 449 -19.08 -29.84 6.48
C ASP A 449 -20.20 -30.81 6.90
N LYS A 450 -21.24 -30.96 6.07
CA LYS A 450 -22.32 -31.95 6.30
C LYS A 450 -21.83 -33.40 6.20
N ALA A 451 -20.99 -33.71 5.21
CA ALA A 451 -20.42 -35.05 5.05
C ALA A 451 -19.50 -35.40 6.24
N HIS A 452 -18.69 -34.44 6.69
CA HIS A 452 -17.81 -34.60 7.85
C HIS A 452 -18.60 -34.88 9.14
N ALA A 453 -19.69 -34.13 9.39
CA ALA A 453 -20.55 -34.37 10.55
C ALA A 453 -21.19 -35.77 10.55
N ALA A 454 -21.55 -36.29 9.37
CA ALA A 454 -22.10 -37.65 9.27
C ALA A 454 -21.05 -38.73 9.58
N VAL A 455 -19.79 -38.51 9.19
CA VAL A 455 -18.67 -39.43 9.48
C VAL A 455 -18.30 -39.41 10.96
N GLU A 456 -18.29 -38.24 11.62
CA GLU A 456 -18.01 -38.15 13.05
C GLU A 456 -19.02 -38.94 13.90
N LEU A 457 -20.31 -38.93 13.52
CA LEU A 457 -21.34 -39.72 14.19
C LEU A 457 -21.08 -41.22 14.08
N LEU A 458 -20.67 -41.70 12.90
CA LEU A 458 -20.31 -43.10 12.67
C LEU A 458 -19.03 -43.49 13.42
N GLU A 459 -18.04 -42.60 13.53
CA GLU A 459 -16.81 -42.87 14.28
C GLU A 459 -17.08 -42.96 15.79
N ALA A 460 -17.96 -42.11 16.32
CA ALA A 460 -18.40 -42.18 17.71
C ALA A 460 -19.15 -43.49 18.01
N GLU A 461 -20.02 -43.93 17.09
CA GLU A 461 -20.75 -45.19 17.20
C GLU A 461 -19.80 -46.40 17.13
N ALA A 462 -18.83 -46.38 16.20
CA ALA A 462 -17.79 -47.40 16.09
C ALA A 462 -16.90 -47.51 17.35
N LYS A 463 -16.51 -46.37 17.95
CA LYS A 463 -15.79 -46.36 19.24
C LYS A 463 -16.64 -46.97 20.36
N SER A 464 -17.94 -46.66 20.40
CA SER A 464 -18.86 -47.22 21.39
C SER A 464 -19.09 -48.72 21.24
N LEU A 465 -19.04 -49.24 20.01
CA LEU A 465 -19.13 -50.68 19.74
C LEU A 465 -17.80 -51.38 20.07
N GLY A 466 -16.67 -50.74 19.78
CA GLY A 466 -15.34 -51.24 20.17
C GLY A 466 -15.19 -51.42 21.68
N THR A 467 -15.69 -50.48 22.48
CA THR A 467 -15.68 -50.61 23.95
C THR A 467 -16.60 -51.72 24.46
N LYS A 468 -17.77 -51.91 23.82
CA LYS A 468 -18.67 -53.04 24.13
C LYS A 468 -18.07 -54.40 23.77
N ILE A 469 -17.37 -54.50 22.64
CA ILE A 469 -16.69 -55.73 22.22
C ILE A 469 -15.60 -56.09 23.23
N SER A 470 -14.76 -55.12 23.62
CA SER A 470 -13.72 -55.34 24.64
C SER A 470 -14.32 -55.84 25.96
N ALA A 471 -15.45 -55.27 26.41
CA ALA A 471 -16.11 -55.70 27.64
C ALA A 471 -16.66 -57.14 27.55
N LEU A 472 -17.19 -57.54 26.39
CA LEU A 472 -17.66 -58.91 26.15
C LEU A 472 -16.51 -59.92 26.05
N GLU A 473 -15.36 -59.52 25.49
CA GLU A 473 -14.14 -60.34 25.46
C GLU A 473 -13.58 -60.58 26.88
N ASP A 474 -13.63 -59.56 27.74
CA ASP A 474 -13.27 -59.68 29.15
C ASP A 474 -14.23 -60.61 29.91
N GLU A 475 -15.54 -60.53 29.62
CA GLU A 475 -16.53 -61.42 30.23
C GLU A 475 -16.36 -62.88 29.75
N ALA A 476 -16.09 -63.08 28.45
CA ALA A 476 -15.85 -64.40 27.86
C ALA A 476 -14.59 -65.08 28.43
N THR A 477 -13.50 -64.32 28.62
CA THR A 477 -12.28 -64.83 29.26
C THR A 477 -12.50 -65.20 30.73
N ASN A 478 -13.33 -64.43 31.44
CA ASN A 478 -13.71 -64.73 32.81
C ASN A 478 -14.56 -66.02 32.90
N LEU A 479 -15.51 -66.22 31.99
CA LEU A 479 -16.30 -67.46 31.90
C LEU A 479 -15.44 -68.69 31.53
N ASP A 480 -14.42 -68.54 30.69
CA ASP A 480 -13.47 -69.62 30.39
C ASP A 480 -12.63 -70.01 31.63
N LEU A 481 -12.21 -69.03 32.42
CA LEU A 481 -11.56 -69.26 33.72
C LEU A 481 -12.46 -70.04 34.68
N TRP A 482 -13.73 -69.64 34.81
CA TRP A 482 -14.73 -70.36 35.62
C TRP A 482 -14.95 -71.78 35.11
N THR A 483 -15.00 -71.99 33.80
CA THR A 483 -15.16 -73.31 33.19
C THR A 483 -13.96 -74.21 33.49
N LYS A 484 -12.73 -73.69 33.44
CA LYS A 484 -11.51 -74.40 33.82
C LYS A 484 -11.49 -74.76 35.31
N LEU A 485 -11.91 -73.84 36.17
CA LEU A 485 -12.05 -74.05 37.61
C LEU A 485 -13.08 -75.14 37.93
N LEU A 486 -14.25 -75.10 37.30
CA LEU A 486 -15.31 -76.10 37.46
C LEU A 486 -14.86 -77.48 36.96
N LYS A 487 -14.13 -77.57 35.83
CA LYS A 487 -13.54 -78.83 35.36
C LYS A 487 -12.56 -79.41 36.38
N ARG A 488 -11.66 -78.58 36.91
CA ARG A 488 -10.68 -79.00 37.92
C ARG A 488 -11.33 -79.40 39.24
N TRP A 489 -12.42 -78.73 39.63
CA TRP A 489 -13.23 -79.11 40.78
C TRP A 489 -13.98 -80.44 40.55
N ALA A 490 -14.55 -80.65 39.36
CA ALA A 490 -15.18 -81.91 38.98
C ALA A 490 -14.17 -83.07 38.96
N GLU A 491 -12.94 -82.85 38.52
CA GLU A 491 -11.83 -83.82 38.61
C GLU A 491 -11.48 -84.13 40.06
N TYR A 492 -11.39 -83.12 40.93
CA TYR A 492 -11.12 -83.29 42.36
C TYR A 492 -12.21 -84.10 43.07
N VAL A 493 -13.48 -83.82 42.77
CA VAL A 493 -14.64 -84.56 43.32
C VAL A 493 -14.62 -86.01 42.82
N ARG A 494 -14.34 -86.26 41.53
CA ARG A 494 -14.21 -87.62 40.97
C ARG A 494 -13.04 -88.40 41.57
N ALA A 495 -11.93 -87.73 41.88
CA ALA A 495 -10.76 -88.36 42.50
C ALA A 495 -10.99 -88.69 44.00
N ARG A 496 -11.77 -87.85 44.70
CA ARG A 496 -12.04 -88.02 46.14
C ARG A 496 -13.23 -88.95 46.44
N TYR A 497 -14.16 -89.09 45.50
CA TYR A 497 -15.29 -90.03 45.55
C TYR A 497 -15.35 -90.85 44.25
N PRO A 498 -14.50 -91.88 44.10
CA PRO A 498 -14.64 -92.79 42.97
C PRO A 498 -16.00 -93.51 43.08
N MET A 499 -16.82 -93.40 42.03
CA MET A 499 -18.10 -94.10 41.85
C MET A 499 -17.90 -95.62 41.66
N SER A 500 -17.16 -96.27 42.56
CA SER A 500 -16.93 -97.73 42.57
C SER A 500 -17.18 -98.38 43.94
N LYS A 501 -17.89 -97.71 44.84
CA LYS A 501 -18.50 -98.34 46.03
C LYS A 501 -19.94 -97.87 46.22
N LEU A 502 -20.78 -98.16 45.24
CA LEU A 502 -22.25 -98.17 45.36
C LEU A 502 -22.77 -99.23 44.40
N TYR A 503 -22.45 -100.49 44.70
CA TYR A 503 -23.29 -101.69 44.58
C TYR A 503 -22.71 -102.76 45.50
#